data_AF-A0A8S0FG49-F1
#
_entry.id   AF-A0A8S0FG49-F1
#
_cell.length_a   1.000
_cell.length_b   1.000
_cell.length_c   1.000
_cell.angle_alpha   90.00
_cell.angle_beta   90.00
_cell.angle_gamma   90.00
#
_symmetry.space_group_name_H-M   'P 1'
#
loop_
_entity.id
_entity.type
_entity.pdbx_description
1 polymer ?
#
loop_
_entity_poly.entity_id
_entity_poly.type
_entity_poly.pdbx_seq_one_letter_code
_entity_poly.pdbx_strand_id
1 'polypeptide(L)'
;MFGMVLAIGLLVDDAIVVVENVERVIAEDKLPPKEATHKSMGQIQRALVGIAVVLSAVFMPMAFMSGATGEIYRQFSITLISSMLLSVFVAMSLTPALCATILKAAPEGGHKPNALFARFNTLFEKSTQHYTDSTRSLLRCTGRYMVVYLLICAGMAVDCCSCVRRPLSYQKRIRGYL
;
A
#
# COMPACT_ATOMS: atom_id res chain seq x y z
N MET A 1 -21.80 -1.94 3.07
CA MET A 1 -21.39 -1.12 1.91
C MET A 1 -20.09 -0.36 2.15
N PHE A 2 -19.96 0.44 3.22
CA PHE A 2 -18.72 1.19 3.50
C PHE A 2 -17.43 0.37 3.54
N GLY A 3 -17.44 -0.85 4.11
CA GLY A 3 -16.28 -1.75 4.11
C GLY A 3 -15.75 -2.10 2.73
N MET A 4 -16.63 -2.28 1.75
CA MET A 4 -16.24 -2.55 0.37
C MET A 4 -15.59 -1.32 -0.28
N VAL A 5 -16.09 -0.11 0.00
CA VAL A 5 -15.51 1.14 -0.55
C VAL A 5 -14.10 1.35 0.00
N LEU A 6 -13.88 1.12 1.30
CA LEU A 6 -12.54 1.20 1.88
C LEU A 6 -11.60 0.10 1.37
N ALA A 7 -12.14 -1.08 1.04
CA ALA A 7 -11.36 -2.14 0.43
C ALA A 7 -10.79 -1.78 -0.95
N ILE A 8 -11.48 -0.94 -1.76
CA ILE A 8 -11.04 -0.64 -3.13
C ILE A 8 -9.59 -0.13 -3.17
N GLY A 9 -9.20 0.73 -2.21
CA GLY A 9 -7.83 1.23 -2.14
C GLY A 9 -6.80 0.13 -1.89
N LEU A 10 -7.12 -0.82 -1.00
CA LEU A 10 -6.27 -1.97 -0.71
C LEU A 10 -6.24 -2.98 -1.87
N LEU A 11 -7.38 -3.19 -2.53
CA LEU A 11 -7.50 -4.09 -3.68
C LEU A 11 -6.65 -3.64 -4.87
N VAL A 12 -6.65 -2.33 -5.14
CA VAL A 12 -5.93 -1.74 -6.26
C VAL A 12 -4.42 -1.72 -5.99
N ASP A 13 -3.99 -1.60 -4.73
CA ASP A 13 -2.58 -1.62 -4.35
C ASP A 13 -1.88 -2.92 -4.77
N ASP A 14 -2.45 -4.08 -4.44
CA ASP A 14 -1.88 -5.40 -4.81
C ASP A 14 -1.68 -5.53 -6.32
N ALA A 15 -2.67 -5.08 -7.11
CA ALA A 15 -2.62 -5.15 -8.57
C ALA A 15 -1.56 -4.20 -9.15
N ILE A 16 -1.47 -2.97 -8.63
CA ILE A 16 -0.49 -1.98 -9.09
C ILE A 16 0.93 -2.45 -8.76
N VAL A 17 1.20 -2.89 -7.53
CA VAL A 17 2.52 -3.36 -7.10
C VAL A 17 3.03 -4.50 -7.99
N VAL A 18 2.14 -5.41 -8.38
CA VAL A 18 2.47 -6.49 -9.32
C VAL A 18 2.86 -5.94 -10.68
N VAL A 19 2.02 -5.10 -11.29
CA VAL A 19 2.24 -4.56 -12.65
C VAL A 19 3.50 -3.70 -12.69
N GLU A 20 3.71 -2.84 -11.69
CA GLU A 20 4.87 -1.96 -11.59
C GLU A 20 6.17 -2.75 -11.47
N ASN A 21 6.22 -3.81 -10.64
CA ASN A 21 7.43 -4.61 -10.55
C ASN A 21 7.70 -5.40 -11.83
N VAL A 22 6.65 -5.87 -12.54
CA VAL A 22 6.83 -6.49 -13.86
C VAL A 22 7.39 -5.49 -14.87
N GLU A 23 6.84 -4.27 -14.93
CA GLU A 23 7.32 -3.21 -15.83
C GLU A 23 8.77 -2.83 -15.53
N ARG A 24 9.12 -2.70 -14.24
CA ARG A 24 10.49 -2.45 -13.79
C ARG A 24 11.45 -3.54 -14.26
N VAL A 25 11.09 -4.81 -14.12
CA VAL A 25 11.92 -5.94 -14.59
C VAL A 25 12.05 -5.95 -16.12
N ILE A 26 10.98 -5.63 -16.86
CA ILE A 26 11.05 -5.49 -18.33
C ILE A 26 11.98 -4.34 -18.73
N ALA A 27 11.91 -3.20 -18.02
CA ALA A 27 12.71 -2.02 -18.33
C ALA A 27 14.20 -2.19 -17.98
N GLU A 28 14.50 -2.81 -16.83
CA GLU A 28 15.87 -3.02 -16.34
C GLU A 28 16.56 -4.20 -17.03
N ASP A 29 15.91 -5.37 -17.09
CA ASP A 29 16.51 -6.61 -17.58
C ASP A 29 16.24 -6.88 -19.07
N LYS A 30 15.34 -6.12 -19.72
CA LYS A 30 14.95 -6.26 -21.14
C LYS A 30 14.48 -7.68 -21.52
N LEU A 31 13.85 -8.37 -20.57
CA LEU A 31 13.31 -9.71 -20.77
C LEU A 31 11.94 -9.66 -21.47
N PRO A 32 11.56 -10.73 -22.19
CA PRO A 32 10.21 -10.84 -22.74
C PRO A 32 9.16 -10.85 -21.59
N PRO A 33 7.94 -10.31 -21.81
CA PRO A 33 6.93 -10.12 -20.76
C PRO A 33 6.63 -11.36 -19.90
N LYS A 34 6.64 -12.55 -20.51
CA LYS A 34 6.42 -13.82 -19.81
C LYS A 34 7.53 -14.15 -18.81
N GLU A 35 8.79 -14.01 -19.22
CA GLU A 35 9.95 -14.29 -18.36
C GLU A 35 10.10 -13.21 -17.28
N ALA A 36 9.88 -11.95 -17.65
CA ALA A 36 9.88 -10.84 -16.71
C ALA A 36 8.81 -11.02 -15.61
N THR A 37 7.61 -11.48 -15.99
CA THR A 37 6.54 -11.77 -15.02
C THR A 37 6.93 -12.89 -14.07
N HIS A 38 7.55 -13.96 -14.57
CA HIS A 38 8.01 -15.07 -13.73
C HIS A 38 9.10 -14.64 -12.74
N LYS A 39 10.07 -13.84 -13.20
CA LYS A 39 11.14 -13.29 -12.35
C LYS A 39 10.58 -12.31 -11.31
N SER A 40 9.66 -11.44 -11.72
CA SER A 40 8.98 -10.47 -10.85
C SER A 40 8.21 -11.15 -9.73
N MET A 41 7.39 -12.16 -10.06
CA MET A 41 6.62 -12.93 -9.07
C MET A 41 7.51 -13.57 -8.00
N GLY A 42 8.66 -14.12 -8.39
CA GLY A 42 9.63 -14.68 -7.44
C GLY A 42 10.17 -13.67 -6.42
N GLN A 43 10.17 -12.37 -6.73
CA GLN A 43 10.62 -11.30 -5.84
C GLN A 43 9.51 -10.85 -4.87
N ILE A 44 8.29 -10.66 -5.37
CA ILE A 44 7.22 -10.00 -4.61
C ILE A 44 6.24 -10.95 -3.94
N GLN A 45 6.12 -12.21 -4.39
CA GLN A 45 5.10 -13.14 -3.90
C GLN A 45 5.14 -13.33 -2.38
N ARG A 46 6.35 -13.41 -1.79
CA ARG A 46 6.51 -13.52 -0.33
C ARG A 46 6.09 -12.26 0.40
N ALA A 47 6.35 -11.08 -0.18
CA ALA A 47 5.95 -9.81 0.40
C ALA A 47 4.42 -9.65 0.38
N LEU A 48 3.76 -9.99 -0.74
CA LEU A 48 2.30 -9.92 -0.88
C LEU A 48 1.58 -10.80 0.17
N VAL A 49 2.03 -12.05 0.33
CA VAL A 49 1.49 -12.93 1.38
C VAL A 49 1.74 -12.37 2.78
N GLY A 50 2.92 -11.78 3.02
CA GLY A 50 3.23 -11.11 4.28
C GLY A 50 2.27 -9.97 4.60
N ILE A 51 2.01 -9.09 3.63
CA ILE A 51 1.06 -7.97 3.77
C ILE A 51 -0.35 -8.48 4.06
N ALA A 52 -0.80 -9.53 3.35
CA ALA A 52 -2.10 -10.17 3.58
C ALA A 52 -2.26 -10.68 5.02
N VAL A 53 -1.24 -11.35 5.55
CA VAL A 53 -1.25 -11.88 6.91
C VAL A 53 -1.23 -10.75 7.94
N VAL A 54 -0.39 -9.73 7.75
CA VAL A 54 -0.29 -8.58 8.67
C VAL A 54 -1.61 -7.82 8.73
N LEU A 55 -2.20 -7.49 7.59
CA LEU A 55 -3.48 -6.77 7.56
C LEU A 55 -4.61 -7.64 8.15
N SER A 56 -4.63 -8.94 7.84
CA SER A 56 -5.57 -9.86 8.50
C SER A 56 -5.40 -9.87 10.02
N ALA A 57 -4.16 -9.87 10.53
CA ALA A 57 -3.87 -9.84 11.97
C ALA A 57 -4.31 -8.52 12.64
N VAL A 58 -4.27 -7.40 11.92
CA VAL A 58 -4.74 -6.10 12.43
C VAL A 58 -6.28 -6.04 12.49
N PHE A 59 -6.99 -6.59 11.50
CA PHE A 59 -8.45 -6.51 11.42
C PHE A 59 -9.18 -7.66 12.13
N MET A 60 -8.53 -8.82 12.29
CA MET A 60 -9.15 -10.01 12.88
C MET A 60 -9.63 -9.82 14.34
N PRO A 61 -8.90 -9.14 15.25
CA PRO A 61 -9.35 -8.93 16.63
C PRO A 61 -10.69 -8.18 16.72
N MET A 62 -10.95 -7.26 15.80
CA MET A 62 -12.20 -6.48 15.78
C MET A 62 -13.44 -7.33 15.45
N ALA A 63 -13.26 -8.49 14.81
CA ALA A 63 -14.36 -9.42 14.56
C ALA A 63 -14.86 -10.14 15.82
N PHE A 64 -14.05 -10.19 16.87
CA PHE A 64 -14.36 -10.85 18.15
C PHE A 64 -14.90 -9.89 19.22
N MET A 65 -15.02 -8.60 18.90
CA MET A 65 -15.59 -7.62 19.82
C MET A 65 -17.10 -7.83 19.98
N SER A 66 -17.58 -7.86 21.22
CA SER A 66 -18.98 -8.07 21.57
C SER A 66 -19.74 -6.75 21.83
N GLY A 67 -21.08 -6.83 21.84
CA GLY A 67 -21.97 -5.69 22.05
C GLY A 67 -22.45 -5.02 20.75
N ALA A 68 -23.37 -4.05 20.87
CA ALA A 68 -24.00 -3.40 19.71
C ALA A 68 -22.99 -2.69 18.77
N THR A 69 -21.90 -2.17 19.32
CA THR A 69 -20.81 -1.58 18.53
C THR A 69 -19.91 -2.65 17.91
N GLY A 70 -19.76 -3.82 18.55
CA GLY A 70 -19.01 -4.95 18.03
C GLY A 70 -19.61 -5.55 16.75
N GLU A 71 -20.94 -5.62 16.64
CA GLU A 71 -21.60 -6.11 15.42
C GLU A 71 -21.30 -5.27 14.17
N ILE A 72 -21.21 -3.94 14.33
CA ILE A 72 -20.82 -3.04 13.23
C ILE A 72 -19.37 -3.30 12.81
N TYR A 73 -18.46 -3.40 13.78
CA TYR A 73 -17.06 -3.70 13.50
C TYR A 73 -16.85 -5.10 12.93
N ARG A 74 -17.67 -6.07 13.31
CA ARG A 74 -17.62 -7.44 12.77
C ARG A 74 -18.00 -7.47 11.29
N GLN A 75 -19.09 -6.80 10.91
CA GLN A 75 -19.48 -6.68 9.50
C GLN A 75 -18.39 -5.98 8.67
N PHE A 76 -17.77 -4.94 9.22
CA PHE A 76 -16.68 -4.23 8.58
C PHE A 76 -15.43 -5.10 8.40
N SER A 77 -14.98 -5.75 9.47
CA SER A 77 -13.75 -6.55 9.52
C SER A 77 -13.84 -7.77 8.61
N ILE A 78 -14.97 -8.50 8.65
CA ILE A 78 -15.18 -9.67 7.79
C ILE A 78 -15.15 -9.27 6.31
N THR A 79 -15.77 -8.14 5.95
CA THR A 79 -15.78 -7.64 4.57
C THR A 79 -14.37 -7.28 4.09
N LEU A 80 -13.58 -6.59 4.92
CA LEU A 80 -12.21 -6.23 4.56
C LEU A 80 -11.33 -7.47 4.38
N ILE A 81 -11.35 -8.38 5.37
CA ILE A 81 -10.52 -9.59 5.34
C ILE A 81 -10.91 -10.47 4.15
N SER A 82 -12.20 -10.68 3.89
CA SER A 82 -12.64 -11.49 2.74
C SER A 82 -12.25 -10.87 1.41
N SER A 83 -12.40 -9.55 1.26
CA SER A 83 -11.99 -8.84 0.04
C SER A 83 -10.48 -8.93 -0.19
N MET A 84 -9.69 -8.82 0.88
CA MET A 84 -8.24 -8.82 0.81
C MET A 84 -7.69 -10.20 0.46
N LEU A 85 -8.24 -11.26 1.05
CA LEU A 85 -7.85 -12.63 0.68
C LEU A 85 -8.16 -12.92 -0.78
N LEU A 86 -9.30 -12.45 -1.27
CA LEU A 86 -9.67 -12.57 -2.68
C LEU A 86 -8.72 -11.72 -3.56
N SER A 87 -8.33 -10.52 -3.12
CA SER A 87 -7.36 -9.65 -3.80
C SER A 87 -6.04 -10.35 -4.06
N VAL A 88 -5.43 -10.90 -3.01
CA VAL A 88 -4.13 -11.55 -3.12
C VAL A 88 -4.21 -12.79 -3.99
N PHE A 89 -5.32 -13.54 -3.92
CA PHE A 89 -5.57 -14.64 -4.83
C PHE A 89 -5.60 -14.19 -6.31
N VAL A 90 -6.32 -13.09 -6.59
CA VAL A 90 -6.39 -12.50 -7.94
C VAL A 90 -5.03 -11.94 -8.37
N ALA A 91 -4.31 -11.25 -7.50
CA ALA A 91 -3.01 -10.65 -7.75
C ALA A 91 -1.93 -11.70 -8.04
N MET A 92 -2.02 -12.89 -7.44
CA MET A 92 -1.08 -13.98 -7.67
C MET A 92 -1.46 -14.89 -8.85
N SER A 93 -2.72 -14.91 -9.27
CA SER A 93 -3.21 -15.79 -10.33
C SER A 93 -3.52 -15.03 -11.63
N LEU A 94 -4.50 -14.13 -11.58
CA LEU A 94 -5.02 -13.45 -12.76
C LEU A 94 -4.07 -12.34 -13.23
N THR A 95 -3.57 -11.51 -12.31
CA THR A 95 -2.71 -10.37 -12.67
C THR A 95 -1.43 -10.77 -13.41
N PRO A 96 -0.66 -11.80 -12.99
CA PRO A 96 0.50 -12.24 -13.76
C PRO A 96 0.10 -12.81 -15.13
N ALA A 97 -1.04 -13.52 -15.24
CA ALA A 97 -1.52 -14.03 -16.52
C ALA A 97 -1.86 -12.87 -17.49
N LEU A 98 -2.47 -11.80 -16.97
CA LEU A 98 -2.75 -10.59 -17.75
C LEU A 98 -1.47 -9.85 -18.11
N CYS A 99 -0.50 -9.72 -17.20
CA CYS A 99 0.79 -9.09 -17.48
C CYS A 99 1.57 -9.85 -18.58
N ALA A 100 1.55 -11.17 -18.57
CA ALA A 100 2.25 -11.96 -19.58
C ALA A 100 1.61 -11.91 -20.97
N THR A 101 0.32 -11.56 -21.08
CA THR A 101 -0.46 -11.62 -22.33
C THR A 101 -0.79 -10.25 -22.92
N ILE A 102 -1.10 -9.25 -22.08
CA ILE A 102 -1.53 -7.91 -22.49
C ILE A 102 -0.35 -6.93 -22.54
N LEU A 103 0.67 -7.13 -21.69
CA LEU A 103 1.77 -6.19 -21.58
C LEU A 103 2.67 -6.27 -22.81
N LYS A 104 2.87 -5.14 -23.49
CA LYS A 104 3.74 -5.05 -24.66
C LYS A 104 5.19 -5.26 -24.22
N ALA A 105 5.92 -6.08 -24.96
CA ALA A 105 7.37 -6.16 -24.85
C ALA A 105 7.97 -4.76 -25.07
N ALA A 106 9.00 -4.40 -24.31
CA ALA A 106 9.71 -3.15 -24.49
C ALA A 106 10.15 -3.02 -25.96
N PRO A 107 9.68 -2.01 -26.71
CA PRO A 107 10.17 -1.80 -28.07
C PRO A 107 11.66 -1.50 -28.00
N GLU A 108 12.48 -2.08 -28.87
CA GLU A 108 13.91 -1.74 -29.03
C GLU A 108 14.17 -0.31 -29.56
N GLY A 109 13.17 0.57 -29.47
CA GLY A 109 13.24 1.98 -29.81
C GLY A 109 12.02 2.66 -29.20
N GLY A 110 12.16 3.07 -27.94
CA GLY A 110 11.08 3.50 -27.05
C GLY A 110 9.97 4.31 -27.72
N HIS A 111 8.74 4.00 -27.34
CA HIS A 111 7.56 4.79 -27.72
C HIS A 111 7.86 6.26 -27.41
N LYS A 112 8.04 7.11 -28.42
CA LYS A 112 8.29 8.55 -28.19
C LYS A 112 7.08 9.08 -27.41
N PRO A 113 7.23 9.39 -26.11
CA PRO A 113 6.11 9.83 -25.33
C PRO A 113 5.67 11.19 -25.87
N ASN A 114 4.36 11.49 -25.87
CA ASN A 114 3.89 12.83 -26.22
C ASN A 114 4.68 13.86 -25.39
N ALA A 115 4.90 15.07 -25.91
CA ALA A 115 5.75 16.07 -25.26
C ALA A 115 5.37 16.34 -23.78
N LEU A 116 4.08 16.17 -23.43
CA LEU A 116 3.57 16.25 -22.07
C LEU A 116 4.05 15.08 -21.19
N PHE A 117 3.98 13.83 -21.68
CA PHE A 117 4.50 12.65 -20.99
C PHE A 117 6.02 12.67 -20.88
N ALA A 118 6.73 13.16 -21.90
CA ALA A 118 8.18 13.34 -21.85
C ALA A 118 8.57 14.30 -20.71
N ARG A 119 7.88 15.44 -20.59
CA ARG A 119 8.12 16.42 -19.53
C ARG A 119 7.75 15.88 -18.15
N PHE A 120 6.68 15.09 -18.05
CA PHE A 120 6.30 14.41 -16.81
C PHE A 120 7.37 13.41 -16.38
N ASN A 121 7.86 12.56 -17.30
CA ASN A 121 8.91 11.58 -17.01
C ASN A 121 10.19 12.25 -16.51
N THR A 122 10.66 13.32 -17.17
CA THR A 122 11.85 14.04 -16.72
C THR A 122 11.66 14.72 -15.35
N LEU A 123 10.45 15.21 -15.04
CA LEU A 123 10.14 15.76 -13.72
C LEU A 123 10.11 14.65 -12.65
N PHE A 124 9.51 13.51 -12.97
CA PHE A 124 9.42 12.35 -12.09
C PHE A 124 10.82 11.80 -11.77
N GLU A 125 11.67 11.60 -12.78
CA GLU A 125 13.06 11.19 -12.60
C GLU A 125 13.85 12.16 -11.71
N LYS A 126 13.72 13.48 -11.94
CA LYS A 126 14.34 14.49 -11.08
C LYS A 126 13.85 14.41 -9.63
N SER A 127 12.55 14.16 -9.43
CA SER A 127 11.97 14.00 -8.09
C SER A 127 12.49 12.75 -7.40
N THR A 128 12.58 11.63 -8.11
CA THR A 128 13.12 10.36 -7.59
C THR A 128 14.58 10.50 -7.21
N GLN A 129 15.39 11.18 -8.03
CA GLN A 129 16.80 11.44 -7.72
C GLN A 129 16.93 12.31 -6.45
N HIS A 130 16.15 13.37 -6.36
CA HIS A 130 16.15 14.24 -5.18
C HIS A 130 15.71 13.51 -3.90
N TYR A 131 14.72 12.62 -3.99
CA TYR A 131 14.29 11.77 -2.88
C TYR A 131 15.40 10.80 -2.43
N THR A 132 16.11 10.21 -3.38
CA THR A 132 17.22 9.28 -3.12
C THR A 132 18.41 10.01 -2.47
N ASP A 133 18.75 11.21 -2.96
CA ASP A 133 19.81 12.03 -2.40
C ASP A 133 19.45 12.54 -0.99
N SER A 134 18.17 12.91 -0.79
CA SER A 134 17.65 13.31 0.51
C SER A 134 17.74 12.16 1.51
N THR A 135 17.26 10.97 1.17
CA THR A 135 17.31 9.78 2.04
C THR A 135 18.76 9.37 2.36
N ARG A 136 19.69 9.48 1.40
CA ARG A 136 21.13 9.31 1.65
C ARG A 136 21.68 10.34 2.64
N SER A 137 21.20 11.59 2.58
CA SER A 137 21.56 12.61 3.56
C SER A 137 20.94 12.35 4.94
N LEU A 138 19.74 11.76 5.01
CA LEU A 138 19.12 11.33 6.28
C LEU A 138 20.01 10.31 7.00
N LEU A 139 20.51 9.33 6.25
CA LEU A 139 21.39 8.27 6.77
C LEU A 139 22.74 8.77 7.27
N ARG A 140 23.25 9.91 6.77
CA ARG A 140 24.48 10.53 7.31
C ARG A 140 24.22 11.32 8.59
N CYS A 141 22.97 11.68 8.87
CA CYS A 141 22.56 12.45 10.03
C CYS A 141 21.58 11.67 10.93
N THR A 142 21.76 10.35 11.06
CA THR A 142 20.88 9.43 11.81
C THR A 142 20.53 9.95 13.21
N GLY A 143 21.49 10.55 13.92
CA GLY A 143 21.26 11.12 15.26
C GLY A 143 20.18 12.21 15.29
N ARG A 144 20.17 13.13 14.31
CA ARG A 144 19.17 14.21 14.24
C ARG A 144 17.78 13.66 13.92
N TYR A 145 17.70 12.65 13.05
CA TYR A 145 16.43 12.03 12.69
C TYR A 145 15.87 11.11 13.77
N MET A 146 16.73 10.51 14.60
CA MET A 146 16.31 9.80 15.82
C MET A 146 15.66 10.74 16.84
N VAL A 147 16.16 11.98 16.99
CA VAL A 147 15.51 12.98 17.84
C VAL A 147 14.13 13.36 17.30
N VAL A 148 14.00 13.56 15.99
CA VAL A 148 12.69 13.83 15.36
C VAL A 148 11.73 12.65 15.56
N TYR A 149 12.21 11.41 15.38
CA TYR A 149 11.41 10.20 15.62
C TYR A 149 10.95 10.12 17.09
N LEU A 150 11.83 10.39 18.04
CA LEU A 150 11.48 10.44 19.47
C LEU A 150 10.47 11.54 19.79
N LEU A 151 10.57 12.71 19.15
CA LEU A 151 9.59 13.78 19.30
C LEU A 151 8.22 13.38 18.75
N ILE A 152 8.16 12.66 17.63
CA ILE A 152 6.89 12.14 17.07
C ILE A 152 6.30 11.08 18.02
N CYS A 153 7.10 10.15 18.52
CA CYS A 153 6.65 9.16 19.50
C CYS A 153 6.16 9.82 20.79
N ALA A 154 6.85 10.86 21.27
CA ALA A 154 6.44 11.63 22.44
C ALA A 154 5.12 12.37 22.16
N GLY A 155 4.98 12.99 20.98
CA GLY A 155 3.73 13.61 20.54
C GLY A 155 2.56 12.63 20.51
N MET A 156 2.75 11.46 19.89
CA MET A 156 1.74 10.39 19.88
C MET A 156 1.40 9.90 21.30
N ALA A 157 2.38 9.78 22.20
CA ALA A 157 2.13 9.39 23.58
C ALA A 157 1.33 10.46 24.34
N VAL A 158 1.59 11.74 24.08
CA VAL A 158 0.84 12.87 24.64
C VAL A 158 -0.58 12.91 24.09
N ASP A 159 -0.77 12.69 22.79
CA ASP A 159 -2.10 12.61 22.16
C ASP A 159 -2.90 11.43 22.71
N CYS A 160 -2.27 10.26 22.85
CA CYS A 160 -2.88 9.09 23.46
C CYS A 160 -3.30 9.38 24.93
N CYS A 161 -2.40 9.99 25.71
CA CYS A 161 -2.68 10.39 27.08
C CYS A 161 -3.81 11.44 27.16
N SER A 162 -3.85 12.37 26.20
CA SER A 162 -4.89 13.39 26.08
C SER A 162 -6.24 12.80 25.70
N CYS A 163 -6.27 11.80 24.81
CA CYS A 163 -7.46 11.02 24.48
C CYS A 163 -8.02 10.27 25.68
N VAL A 164 -7.15 9.65 26.51
CA VAL A 164 -7.56 8.98 27.76
C VAL A 164 -8.12 9.97 28.78
N ARG A 165 -7.58 11.20 28.82
CA ARG A 165 -8.04 12.27 29.73
C ARG A 165 -9.25 13.04 29.24
N ARG A 166 -9.71 12.85 27.99
CA ARG A 166 -10.89 13.56 27.47
C ARG A 166 -12.17 13.02 28.13
N PRO A 167 -12.97 13.87 28.80
CA PRO A 167 -14.19 13.43 29.47
C PRO A 167 -15.24 12.91 28.46
N LEU A 168 -15.92 11.81 28.83
CA LEU A 168 -16.96 11.11 28.06
C LEU A 168 -18.09 12.02 27.52
N SER A 169 -18.24 13.23 28.05
CA SER A 169 -19.22 14.23 27.61
C SER A 169 -19.04 14.67 26.15
N TYR A 170 -17.80 14.67 25.63
CA TYR A 170 -17.53 15.00 24.22
C TYR A 170 -17.86 13.83 23.28
N GLN A 171 -17.66 12.58 23.74
CA GLN A 171 -18.05 11.37 23.00
C GLN A 171 -19.57 11.25 22.84
N LYS A 172 -20.37 11.63 23.85
CA LYS A 172 -21.83 11.67 23.72
C LYS A 172 -22.32 12.77 22.77
N ARG A 173 -21.63 13.91 22.67
CA ARG A 173 -22.02 15.02 21.76
C ARG A 173 -21.81 14.67 20.27
N ILE A 174 -20.83 13.84 19.95
CA ILE A 174 -20.60 13.33 18.58
C ILE A 174 -21.60 12.21 18.24
N ARG A 175 -22.01 11.40 19.22
CA ARG A 175 -23.01 10.32 19.05
C ARG A 175 -24.46 10.81 18.88
N GLY A 176 -24.73 12.10 19.10
CA GLY A 176 -26.05 12.71 18.89
C GLY A 176 -26.24 13.37 17.51
N TYR A 177 -25.24 13.29 16.63
CA TYR A 177 -25.28 13.84 15.26
C TYR A 177 -25.34 12.75 14.16
N LEU A 178 -25.51 11.48 14.57
CA LEU A 178 -25.74 10.30 13.72
C LEU A 178 -27.03 9.63 14.16
#